data_AF-A0A9D7J7C9-F1
#
_entry.id   AF-A0A9D7J7C9-F1
#
_cell.length_a   1.000
_cell.length_b   1.000
_cell.length_c   1.000
_cell.angle_alpha   90.00
_cell.angle_beta   90.00
_cell.angle_gamma   90.00
#
_symmetry.space_group_name_H-M   'P 1'
#
loop_
_entity.id
_entity.type
_entity.pdbx_description
1 polymer ?
#
loop_
_entity_poly.entity_id
_entity_poly.type
_entity_poly.pdbx_seq_one_letter_code
_entity_poly.pdbx_strand_id
1 'polypeptide(L)'
;MLNAVIPDRRLLLVHAHPDDESSQSAATMARYVAEGAQVTLVTCTLGELGEILVPEWAHFTAGELGGHRQGEIAVALAEVGVTDHIYLGGAGRYHDSGMARDEQGKVIAPDDMPDNAFWRADLLEAANHLVEVIRSRRPQVLVTYDPFGNYGHPDHVQAHRVAMYATVLAAAASHRPDLGVPWQVQRVLWNTHNTERWVEAYGIAKERGLELWPEEERSEEDFGPAPSQIVAVVECGPWLEICRRALGSHRSQVDPENPFWQFYAIVQELPGSGEAYLLATGEPFPEGEIATDLFAGLD
;
A
#
# COMPACT_ATOMS: atom_id res chain seq x y z
N MET A 1 16.48 -20.84 -24.52
CA MET A 1 15.73 -20.16 -23.45
C MET A 1 14.86 -19.14 -24.15
N LEU A 2 13.54 -19.30 -24.11
CA LEU A 2 12.65 -18.28 -24.64
C LEU A 2 12.84 -17.04 -23.76
N ASN A 3 13.31 -15.93 -24.33
CA ASN A 3 13.32 -14.65 -23.63
C ASN A 3 11.88 -14.38 -23.23
N ALA A 4 11.59 -14.39 -21.92
CA ALA A 4 10.29 -13.97 -21.43
C ALA A 4 10.06 -12.54 -21.96
N VAL A 5 8.97 -12.35 -22.71
CA VAL A 5 8.58 -11.02 -23.16
C VAL A 5 8.18 -10.27 -21.90
N ILE A 6 8.99 -9.29 -21.51
CA ILE A 6 8.69 -8.39 -20.41
C ILE A 6 7.55 -7.48 -20.90
N PRO A 7 6.40 -7.39 -20.19
CA PRO A 7 5.29 -6.54 -20.61
C PRO A 7 5.68 -5.06 -20.74
N ASP A 8 5.00 -4.33 -21.62
CA ASP A 8 5.30 -2.92 -21.90
C ASP A 8 5.08 -2.04 -20.66
N ARG A 9 3.97 -2.28 -19.93
CA ARG A 9 3.63 -1.57 -18.68
C ARG A 9 4.00 -2.41 -17.47
N ARG A 10 4.71 -1.81 -16.52
CA ARG A 10 5.21 -2.47 -15.31
C ARG A 10 5.06 -1.56 -14.10
N LEU A 11 4.25 -2.02 -13.15
CA LEU A 11 3.89 -1.34 -11.91
C LEU A 11 4.52 -2.09 -10.74
N LEU A 12 5.20 -1.36 -9.85
CA LEU A 12 5.68 -1.87 -8.58
C LEU A 12 4.95 -1.17 -7.44
N LEU A 13 4.34 -1.92 -6.54
CA LEU A 13 3.75 -1.41 -5.30
C LEU A 13 4.57 -1.91 -4.11
N VAL A 14 4.86 -1.02 -3.16
CA VAL A 14 5.61 -1.36 -1.94
C VAL A 14 4.76 -1.03 -0.73
N HIS A 15 4.26 -2.08 -0.08
CA HIS A 15 3.41 -2.02 1.10
C HIS A 15 4.11 -2.63 2.32
N ALA A 16 3.70 -2.19 3.51
CA ALA A 16 4.32 -2.58 4.77
C ALA A 16 3.82 -3.96 5.23
N HIS A 17 2.50 -4.16 5.23
CA HIS A 17 1.84 -5.33 5.81
C HIS A 17 0.89 -6.02 4.83
N PRO A 18 0.52 -7.29 5.10
CA PRO A 18 -0.51 -7.97 4.31
C PRO A 18 -1.92 -7.49 4.66
N ASP A 19 -2.57 -6.75 3.75
CA ASP A 19 -3.90 -6.07 3.81
C ASP A 19 -3.84 -4.64 3.26
N ASP A 20 -2.69 -3.98 3.41
CA ASP A 20 -2.40 -2.66 2.85
C ASP A 20 -2.69 -2.61 1.34
N GLU A 21 -2.29 -3.66 0.61
CA GLU A 21 -2.47 -3.72 -0.82
C GLU A 21 -3.96 -3.75 -1.19
N SER A 22 -4.77 -4.42 -0.37
CA SER A 22 -6.20 -4.61 -0.59
C SER A 22 -7.02 -3.39 -0.17
N SER A 23 -6.56 -2.67 0.86
CA SER A 23 -7.23 -1.47 1.39
C SER A 23 -6.82 -0.18 0.66
N GLN A 24 -5.68 -0.16 -0.03
CA GLN A 24 -5.13 1.06 -0.63
C GLN A 24 -4.87 0.98 -2.14
N SER A 25 -4.85 -0.21 -2.75
CA SER A 25 -4.41 -0.36 -4.15
C SER A 25 -5.06 -1.51 -4.94
N ALA A 26 -6.11 -2.16 -4.41
CA ALA A 26 -6.76 -3.30 -5.04
C ALA A 26 -7.32 -2.99 -6.44
N ALA A 27 -8.00 -1.85 -6.60
CA ALA A 27 -8.59 -1.44 -7.88
C ALA A 27 -7.49 -1.16 -8.91
N THR A 28 -6.42 -0.50 -8.47
CA THR A 28 -5.24 -0.19 -9.28
C THR A 28 -4.55 -1.46 -9.75
N MET A 29 -4.27 -2.38 -8.84
CA MET A 29 -3.66 -3.66 -9.21
C MET A 29 -4.56 -4.46 -10.15
N ALA A 30 -5.85 -4.60 -9.83
CA ALA A 30 -6.80 -5.36 -10.65
C ALA A 30 -6.91 -4.78 -12.06
N ARG A 31 -6.97 -3.45 -12.18
CA ARG A 31 -6.97 -2.76 -13.46
C ARG A 31 -5.75 -3.09 -14.30
N TYR A 32 -4.56 -2.88 -13.76
CA TYR A 32 -3.34 -3.04 -14.54
C TYR A 32 -3.05 -4.51 -14.87
N VAL A 33 -3.43 -5.44 -13.99
CA VAL A 33 -3.43 -6.88 -14.33
C VAL A 33 -4.34 -7.15 -15.53
N ALA A 34 -5.58 -6.64 -15.52
CA ALA A 34 -6.53 -6.86 -16.61
C ALA A 34 -6.11 -6.20 -17.93
N GLU A 35 -5.38 -5.09 -17.87
CA GLU A 35 -4.76 -4.42 -19.02
C GLU A 35 -3.49 -5.14 -19.52
N GLY A 36 -3.04 -6.21 -18.86
CA GLY A 36 -1.87 -6.99 -19.25
C GLY A 36 -0.53 -6.42 -18.81
N ALA A 37 -0.52 -5.45 -17.88
CA ALA A 37 0.70 -4.95 -17.27
C ALA A 37 1.32 -5.99 -16.32
N GLN A 38 2.64 -5.93 -16.13
CA GLN A 38 3.27 -6.61 -15.02
C GLN A 38 3.00 -5.82 -13.74
N VAL A 39 2.24 -6.39 -12.82
CA VAL A 39 2.04 -5.83 -11.48
C VAL A 39 2.85 -6.65 -10.50
N THR A 40 3.82 -6.00 -9.86
CA THR A 40 4.65 -6.59 -8.80
C THR A 40 4.27 -5.94 -7.47
N LEU A 41 3.95 -6.77 -6.47
CA LEU A 41 3.75 -6.32 -5.10
C LEU A 41 4.94 -6.74 -4.23
N VAL A 42 5.50 -5.79 -3.49
CA VAL A 42 6.43 -6.04 -2.39
C VAL A 42 5.73 -5.75 -1.07
N THR A 43 5.71 -6.74 -0.18
CA THR A 43 5.25 -6.57 1.21
C THR A 43 6.46 -6.62 2.15
N CYS A 44 6.63 -5.64 3.02
CA CYS A 44 7.84 -5.54 3.84
C CYS A 44 7.90 -6.54 5.00
N THR A 45 6.76 -6.85 5.60
CA THR A 45 6.65 -7.69 6.82
C THR A 45 5.56 -8.74 6.68
N LEU A 46 5.38 -9.61 7.69
CA LEU A 46 4.26 -10.56 7.72
C LEU A 46 3.05 -10.03 8.50
N GLY A 47 3.15 -8.85 9.11
CA GLY A 47 2.07 -8.28 9.91
C GLY A 47 1.86 -9.02 11.25
N GLU A 48 2.95 -9.49 11.85
CA GLU A 48 2.96 -10.31 13.05
C GLU A 48 2.34 -9.63 14.28
N LEU A 49 2.25 -8.29 14.31
CA LEU A 49 1.74 -7.52 15.44
C LEU A 49 0.41 -6.81 15.12
N GLY A 50 -0.26 -7.20 14.03
CA GLY A 50 -1.59 -6.70 13.69
C GLY A 50 -2.64 -6.99 14.76
N GLU A 51 -3.61 -6.09 14.92
CA GLU A 51 -4.76 -6.33 15.79
C GLU A 51 -5.66 -7.40 15.16
N ILE A 52 -6.07 -8.39 15.95
CA ILE A 52 -6.95 -9.46 15.48
C ILE A 52 -8.40 -9.06 15.76
N LEU A 53 -9.17 -8.75 14.70
CA LEU A 53 -10.54 -8.27 14.83
C LEU A 53 -11.58 -9.38 14.99
N VAL A 54 -11.21 -10.64 14.80
CA VAL A 54 -12.12 -11.79 14.91
C VAL A 54 -11.89 -12.63 16.17
N PRO A 55 -12.93 -12.93 16.97
CA PRO A 55 -12.78 -13.70 18.21
C PRO A 55 -12.20 -15.11 18.02
N GLU A 56 -12.42 -15.69 16.85
CA GLU A 56 -11.94 -17.04 16.50
C GLU A 56 -10.42 -17.17 16.64
N TRP A 57 -9.68 -16.12 16.31
CA TRP A 57 -8.21 -16.13 16.24
C TRP A 57 -7.53 -15.22 17.26
N ALA A 58 -8.30 -14.62 18.18
CA ALA A 58 -7.79 -13.72 19.22
C ALA A 58 -6.71 -14.35 20.14
N HIS A 59 -6.50 -15.66 20.05
CA HIS A 59 -5.51 -16.42 20.81
C HIS A 59 -4.18 -16.62 20.07
N PHE A 60 -4.06 -16.19 18.82
CA PHE A 60 -2.83 -16.35 18.04
C PHE A 60 -1.68 -15.56 18.67
N THR A 61 -0.53 -16.22 18.73
CA THR A 61 0.76 -15.55 18.94
C THR A 61 1.16 -14.76 17.70
N ALA A 62 2.12 -13.83 17.84
CA ALA A 62 2.61 -13.03 16.72
C ALA A 62 3.10 -13.88 15.53
N GLY A 63 3.81 -14.98 15.82
CA GLY A 63 4.28 -15.90 14.78
C GLY A 63 3.15 -16.69 14.10
N GLU A 64 2.11 -17.08 14.85
CA GLU A 64 0.93 -17.74 14.28
C GLU A 64 0.13 -16.77 13.40
N LEU A 65 -0.01 -15.51 13.83
CA LEU A 65 -0.67 -14.46 13.04
C LEU A 65 0.10 -14.17 11.74
N GLY A 66 1.42 -13.97 11.79
CA GLY A 66 2.22 -13.75 10.58
C GLY A 66 2.20 -14.95 9.62
N GLY A 67 2.16 -16.17 10.16
CA GLY A 67 1.93 -17.39 9.37
C GLY A 67 0.55 -17.42 8.72
N HIS A 68 -0.49 -17.00 9.44
CA HIS A 68 -1.86 -16.95 8.96
C HIS A 68 -2.05 -15.89 7.87
N ARG A 69 -1.55 -14.67 8.09
CA ARG A 69 -1.66 -13.53 7.17
C ARG A 69 -0.98 -13.77 5.81
N GLN A 70 0.04 -14.64 5.75
CA GLN A 70 0.59 -15.12 4.47
C GLN A 70 -0.45 -15.87 3.63
N GLY A 71 -1.34 -16.63 4.26
CA GLY A 71 -2.45 -17.28 3.58
C GLY A 71 -3.51 -16.28 3.12
N GLU A 72 -3.84 -15.31 3.98
CA GLU A 72 -4.85 -14.28 3.67
C GLU A 72 -4.45 -13.43 2.46
N ILE A 73 -3.23 -12.90 2.42
CA ILE A 73 -2.75 -12.15 1.26
C ILE A 73 -2.65 -13.01 0.01
N ALA A 74 -2.26 -14.28 0.12
CA ALA A 74 -2.22 -15.17 -1.05
C ALA A 74 -3.61 -15.33 -1.69
N VAL A 75 -4.67 -15.42 -0.89
CA VAL A 75 -6.05 -15.43 -1.37
C VAL A 75 -6.44 -14.07 -1.97
N ALA A 76 -6.12 -12.97 -1.28
CA ALA A 76 -6.42 -11.62 -1.76
C ALA A 76 -5.78 -11.34 -3.13
N LEU A 77 -4.50 -11.70 -3.31
CA LEU A 77 -3.80 -11.52 -4.57
C LEU A 77 -4.34 -12.42 -5.69
N ALA A 78 -4.84 -13.61 -5.35
CA ALA A 78 -5.53 -14.47 -6.31
C ALA A 78 -6.85 -13.85 -6.80
N GLU A 79 -7.59 -13.15 -5.92
CA GLU A 79 -8.80 -12.40 -6.29
C GLU A 79 -8.48 -11.20 -7.21
N VAL A 80 -7.39 -10.48 -6.92
CA VAL A 80 -6.92 -9.33 -7.72
C VAL A 80 -6.27 -9.78 -9.04
N GLY A 81 -5.68 -10.98 -9.07
CA GLY A 81 -4.95 -11.53 -10.22
C GLY A 81 -3.45 -11.22 -10.23
N VAL A 82 -2.89 -10.71 -9.13
CA VAL A 82 -1.44 -10.44 -9.00
C VAL A 82 -0.69 -11.75 -8.77
N THR A 83 0.35 -12.00 -9.56
CA THR A 83 1.14 -13.24 -9.51
C THR A 83 2.62 -13.03 -9.17
N ASP A 84 3.13 -11.79 -9.24
CA ASP A 84 4.50 -11.44 -8.81
C ASP A 84 4.42 -10.74 -7.44
N HIS A 85 4.43 -11.55 -6.38
CA HIS A 85 4.45 -11.08 -4.99
C HIS A 85 5.73 -11.52 -4.29
N ILE A 86 6.31 -10.60 -3.51
CA ILE A 86 7.59 -10.80 -2.86
C ILE A 86 7.53 -10.20 -1.46
N TYR A 87 8.05 -10.91 -0.48
CA TYR A 87 8.40 -10.32 0.81
C TYR A 87 9.77 -9.67 0.75
N LEU A 88 9.92 -8.42 1.20
CA LEU A 88 11.17 -7.67 1.12
C LEU A 88 12.31 -8.42 1.83
N GLY A 89 13.32 -8.83 1.07
CA GLY A 89 14.46 -9.60 1.62
C GLY A 89 14.13 -11.05 2.01
N GLY A 90 12.91 -11.53 1.72
CA GLY A 90 12.40 -12.86 2.07
C GLY A 90 11.34 -12.82 3.17
N ALA A 91 10.42 -13.79 3.15
CA ALA A 91 9.35 -13.89 4.14
C ALA A 91 9.94 -14.01 5.56
N GLY A 92 9.48 -13.17 6.48
CA GLY A 92 9.96 -13.10 7.86
C GLY A 92 11.35 -12.47 8.05
N ARG A 93 11.94 -11.87 7.00
CA ARG A 93 13.21 -11.13 7.13
C ARG A 93 13.06 -9.97 8.09
N TYR A 94 12.03 -9.16 7.88
CA TYR A 94 11.67 -8.05 8.74
C TYR A 94 10.35 -8.35 9.44
N HIS A 95 10.36 -8.21 10.75
CA HIS A 95 9.18 -8.38 11.57
C HIS A 95 8.39 -7.08 11.60
N ASP A 96 7.07 -7.17 11.64
CA ASP A 96 6.18 -6.04 11.96
C ASP A 96 6.65 -5.36 13.26
N SER A 97 6.84 -4.04 13.19
CA SER A 97 7.32 -3.24 14.32
C SER A 97 6.21 -2.95 15.32
N GLY A 98 4.95 -3.12 14.92
CA GLY A 98 3.78 -2.65 15.65
C GLY A 98 3.74 -1.12 15.72
N MET A 99 2.77 -0.63 16.48
CA MET A 99 2.60 0.80 16.73
C MET A 99 2.20 1.09 18.18
N ALA A 100 2.49 2.30 18.63
CA ALA A 100 1.97 2.87 19.87
C ALA A 100 1.25 4.19 19.57
N ARG A 101 0.59 4.76 20.58
CA ARG A 101 0.01 6.10 20.53
C ARG A 101 0.60 6.97 21.63
N ASP A 102 0.89 8.23 21.33
CA ASP A 102 1.27 9.21 22.34
C ASP A 102 0.06 9.69 23.17
N GLU A 103 0.30 10.61 24.11
CA GLU A 103 -0.74 11.17 24.98
C GLU A 103 -1.85 11.90 24.20
N GLN A 104 -1.57 12.32 22.97
CA GLN A 104 -2.48 13.00 22.06
C GLN A 104 -3.15 12.02 21.08
N GLY A 105 -2.92 10.71 21.23
CA GLY A 105 -3.49 9.67 20.38
C GLY A 105 -2.80 9.53 19.02
N LYS A 106 -1.72 10.27 18.75
CA LYS A 106 -0.98 10.20 17.49
C LYS A 106 -0.17 8.91 17.43
N VAL A 107 -0.17 8.26 16.28
CA VAL A 107 0.60 7.04 16.05
C VAL A 107 2.10 7.34 16.09
N ILE A 108 2.83 6.55 16.88
CA ILE A 108 4.27 6.64 17.05
C ILE A 108 4.89 5.23 17.04
N ALA A 109 6.20 5.17 16.87
CA ALA A 109 6.94 3.93 17.06
C ALA A 109 6.92 3.50 18.53
N PRO A 110 6.67 2.21 18.84
CA PRO A 110 6.75 1.72 20.21
C PRO A 110 8.21 1.70 20.69
N ASP A 111 8.43 1.83 22.00
CA ASP A 111 9.78 1.74 22.57
C ASP A 111 10.33 0.30 22.53
N ASP A 112 9.47 -0.66 22.87
CA ASP A 112 9.75 -2.09 22.83
C ASP A 112 9.29 -2.68 21.50
N MET A 113 10.19 -3.37 20.82
CA MET A 113 9.91 -4.00 19.53
C MET A 113 10.88 -5.17 19.29
N PRO A 114 10.52 -6.12 18.42
CA PRO A 114 11.39 -7.24 18.06
C PRO A 114 12.76 -6.80 17.55
N ASP A 115 13.79 -7.64 17.77
CA ASP A 115 15.16 -7.33 17.37
C ASP A 115 15.31 -7.09 15.85
N ASN A 116 14.49 -7.75 15.04
CA ASN A 116 14.44 -7.59 13.59
C ASN A 116 13.21 -6.78 13.11
N ALA A 117 12.67 -5.90 13.96
CA ALA A 117 11.60 -4.98 13.59
C ALA A 117 11.98 -4.12 12.38
N PHE A 118 11.07 -4.00 11.41
CA PHE A 118 11.33 -3.32 10.15
C PHE A 118 11.69 -1.84 10.33
N TRP A 119 11.05 -1.14 11.26
CA TRP A 119 11.33 0.25 11.62
C TRP A 119 12.81 0.49 12.01
N ARG A 120 13.47 -0.51 12.58
CA ARG A 120 14.90 -0.48 12.97
C ARG A 120 15.84 -1.05 11.92
N ALA A 121 15.33 -1.57 10.81
CA ALA A 121 16.15 -2.13 9.75
C ALA A 121 17.14 -1.09 9.21
N ASP A 122 18.38 -1.52 8.96
CA ASP A 122 19.35 -0.68 8.26
C ASP A 122 18.76 -0.30 6.89
N LEU A 123 18.66 1.01 6.67
CA LEU A 123 17.96 1.54 5.49
C LEU A 123 18.66 1.12 4.19
N LEU A 124 19.99 1.06 4.17
CA LEU A 124 20.75 0.66 2.99
C LEU A 124 20.57 -0.84 2.70
N GLU A 125 20.59 -1.68 3.73
CA GLU A 125 20.30 -3.11 3.63
C GLU A 125 18.90 -3.36 3.06
N ALA A 126 17.87 -2.78 3.67
CA ALA A 126 16.49 -2.95 3.21
C ALA A 126 16.29 -2.40 1.79
N ALA A 127 16.87 -1.22 1.49
CA ALA A 127 16.84 -0.66 0.14
C ALA A 127 17.56 -1.55 -0.89
N ASN A 128 18.64 -2.24 -0.52
CA ASN A 128 19.35 -3.14 -1.44
C ASN A 128 18.48 -4.33 -1.87
N HIS A 129 17.61 -4.84 -0.99
CA HIS A 129 16.63 -5.85 -1.38
C HIS A 129 15.64 -5.32 -2.42
N LEU A 130 15.18 -4.08 -2.26
CA LEU A 130 14.26 -3.47 -3.22
C LEU A 130 14.96 -3.04 -4.53
N VAL A 131 16.25 -2.67 -4.51
CA VAL A 131 17.05 -2.40 -5.72
C VAL A 131 17.10 -3.63 -6.64
N GLU A 132 17.25 -4.83 -6.06
CA GLU A 132 17.20 -6.08 -6.81
C GLU A 132 15.85 -6.27 -7.52
N VAL A 133 14.74 -5.97 -6.83
CA VAL A 133 13.39 -6.01 -7.42
C VAL A 133 13.26 -4.97 -8.52
N ILE A 134 13.63 -3.70 -8.28
CA ILE A 134 13.52 -2.61 -9.26
C ILE A 134 14.32 -2.93 -10.52
N ARG A 135 15.57 -3.41 -10.40
CA ARG A 135 16.40 -3.72 -11.58
C ARG A 135 15.94 -4.95 -12.35
N SER A 136 15.39 -5.94 -11.65
CA SER A 136 14.86 -7.15 -12.31
C SER A 136 13.51 -6.90 -13.00
N ARG A 137 12.59 -6.14 -12.37
CA ARG A 137 11.24 -5.88 -12.90
C ARG A 137 11.17 -4.63 -13.76
N ARG A 138 12.12 -3.69 -13.61
CA ARG A 138 12.20 -2.45 -14.38
C ARG A 138 10.87 -1.69 -14.41
N PRO A 139 10.21 -1.41 -13.27
CA PRO A 139 8.90 -0.76 -13.25
C PRO A 139 8.99 0.68 -13.75
N GLN A 140 8.03 1.12 -14.58
CA GLN A 140 7.92 2.54 -14.92
C GLN A 140 7.30 3.35 -13.80
N VAL A 141 6.32 2.77 -13.12
CA VAL A 141 5.60 3.40 -12.02
C VAL A 141 5.90 2.63 -10.74
N LEU A 142 6.28 3.35 -9.68
CA LEU A 142 6.39 2.84 -8.33
C LEU A 142 5.37 3.55 -7.43
N VAL A 143 4.62 2.79 -6.65
CA VAL A 143 3.67 3.29 -5.65
C VAL A 143 4.14 2.89 -4.25
N THR A 144 4.14 3.83 -3.32
CA THR A 144 4.39 3.60 -1.88
C THR A 144 3.71 4.69 -1.05
N TYR A 145 3.93 4.72 0.26
CA TYR A 145 3.34 5.71 1.16
C TYR A 145 3.98 7.09 1.02
N ASP A 146 3.32 8.12 1.55
CA ASP A 146 3.91 9.44 1.75
C ASP A 146 5.00 9.43 2.86
N PRO A 147 5.72 10.55 3.08
CA PRO A 147 6.76 10.62 4.12
C PRO A 147 6.28 10.37 5.55
N PHE A 148 4.98 10.47 5.81
CA PHE A 148 4.35 10.22 7.10
C PHE A 148 3.76 8.80 7.21
N GLY A 149 3.89 7.96 6.18
CA GLY A 149 3.32 6.63 6.18
C GLY A 149 1.79 6.66 6.17
N ASN A 150 1.21 7.70 5.58
CA ASN A 150 -0.21 8.05 5.64
C ASN A 150 -0.67 8.37 7.08
N TYR A 151 -1.09 7.38 7.85
CA TYR A 151 -1.63 7.59 9.21
C TYR A 151 -0.57 7.55 10.33
N GLY A 152 0.72 7.43 9.99
CA GLY A 152 1.82 7.48 10.96
C GLY A 152 2.40 6.14 11.39
N HIS A 153 1.94 5.00 10.84
CA HIS A 153 2.50 3.71 11.19
C HIS A 153 4.02 3.66 10.92
N PRO A 154 4.85 3.21 11.89
CA PRO A 154 6.30 3.17 11.72
C PRO A 154 6.74 2.42 10.45
N ASP A 155 6.17 1.24 10.21
CA ASP A 155 6.53 0.44 9.04
C ASP A 155 6.09 1.05 7.70
N HIS A 156 5.02 1.86 7.67
CA HIS A 156 4.63 2.58 6.45
C HIS A 156 5.65 3.68 6.15
N VAL A 157 6.08 4.42 7.17
CA VAL A 157 7.15 5.42 7.06
C VAL A 157 8.47 4.75 6.62
N GLN A 158 8.78 3.56 7.14
CA GLN A 158 9.97 2.83 6.74
C GLN A 158 9.87 2.29 5.32
N ALA A 159 8.72 1.76 4.90
CA ALA A 159 8.47 1.33 3.53
C ALA A 159 8.63 2.50 2.55
N HIS A 160 8.12 3.69 2.89
CA HIS A 160 8.39 4.93 2.16
C HIS A 160 9.89 5.20 2.04
N ARG A 161 10.64 5.22 3.15
CA ARG A 161 12.08 5.50 3.15
C ARG A 161 12.85 4.51 2.28
N VAL A 162 12.54 3.22 2.41
CA VAL A 162 13.13 2.13 1.63
C VAL A 162 12.83 2.30 0.14
N ALA A 163 11.58 2.54 -0.23
CA ALA A 163 11.16 2.73 -1.61
C ALA A 163 11.80 3.96 -2.28
N MET A 164 11.79 5.10 -1.60
CA MET A 164 12.40 6.33 -2.09
C MET A 164 13.91 6.16 -2.25
N TYR A 165 14.60 5.56 -1.28
CA TYR A 165 16.05 5.38 -1.35
C TYR A 165 16.45 4.33 -2.39
N ALA A 166 15.74 3.20 -2.46
CA ALA A 166 15.97 2.18 -3.46
C ALA A 166 15.78 2.70 -4.89
N THR A 167 14.83 3.60 -5.12
CA THR A 167 14.63 4.24 -6.43
C THR A 167 15.88 5.01 -6.88
N VAL A 168 16.49 5.79 -5.98
CA VAL A 168 17.74 6.52 -6.26
C VAL A 168 18.90 5.55 -6.52
N LEU A 169 19.04 4.53 -5.68
CA LEU A 169 20.11 3.55 -5.78
C LEU A 169 19.99 2.67 -7.04
N ALA A 170 18.77 2.32 -7.45
CA ALA A 170 18.53 1.50 -8.62
C ALA A 170 18.99 2.18 -9.92
N ALA A 171 18.90 3.51 -10.00
CA ALA A 171 19.37 4.31 -11.13
C ALA A 171 20.89 4.52 -11.14
N ALA A 172 21.57 4.35 -9.99
CA ALA A 172 23.01 4.59 -9.88
C ALA A 172 23.84 3.41 -10.43
N ALA A 173 24.49 3.61 -11.58
CA ALA A 173 25.31 2.58 -12.25
C ALA A 173 26.45 2.03 -11.39
N SER A 174 26.97 2.83 -10.44
CA SER A 174 28.04 2.43 -9.51
C SER A 174 27.54 1.60 -8.32
N HIS A 175 26.24 1.64 -8.02
CA HIS A 175 25.65 0.93 -6.89
C HIS A 175 25.23 -0.47 -7.33
N ARG A 176 25.66 -1.51 -6.60
CA ARG A 176 25.36 -2.93 -6.88
C ARG A 176 25.41 -3.30 -8.37
N PRO A 177 26.53 -3.07 -9.08
CA PRO A 177 26.64 -3.36 -10.52
C PRO A 177 26.46 -4.85 -10.85
N ASP A 178 26.59 -5.73 -9.84
CA ASP A 178 26.28 -7.15 -9.91
C ASP A 178 24.80 -7.45 -10.21
N LEU A 179 23.88 -6.52 -9.90
CA LEU A 179 22.43 -6.66 -10.15
C LEU A 179 22.01 -6.28 -11.59
N GLY A 180 22.97 -6.06 -12.48
CA GLY A 180 22.72 -5.76 -13.89
C GLY A 180 22.55 -4.26 -14.18
N VAL A 181 21.88 -3.96 -15.30
CA VAL A 181 21.76 -2.59 -15.83
C VAL A 181 20.99 -1.71 -14.82
N PRO A 182 21.48 -0.49 -14.53
CA PRO A 182 20.73 0.44 -13.69
C PRO A 182 19.37 0.76 -14.30
N TRP A 183 18.39 0.99 -13.44
CA TRP A 183 17.04 1.31 -13.86
C TRP A 183 16.54 2.56 -13.14
N GLN A 184 16.21 3.58 -13.92
CA GLN A 184 15.51 4.75 -13.44
C GLN A 184 14.01 4.46 -13.49
N VAL A 185 13.33 4.51 -12.34
CA VAL A 185 11.86 4.53 -12.30
C VAL A 185 11.40 5.87 -12.85
N GLN A 186 10.48 5.86 -13.82
CA GLN A 186 10.02 7.07 -14.50
C GLN A 186 9.12 7.92 -13.61
N ARG A 187 8.27 7.29 -12.78
CA ARG A 187 7.32 8.00 -11.91
C ARG A 187 7.18 7.28 -10.57
N VAL A 188 7.30 8.03 -9.48
CA VAL A 188 7.01 7.55 -8.13
C VAL A 188 5.81 8.30 -7.59
N LEU A 189 4.84 7.55 -7.08
CA LEU A 189 3.57 8.06 -6.56
C LEU A 189 3.43 7.70 -5.09
N TRP A 190 2.86 8.63 -4.32
CA TRP A 190 2.38 8.33 -2.97
C TRP A 190 0.90 8.01 -2.99
N ASN A 191 0.52 6.83 -2.51
CA ASN A 191 -0.88 6.44 -2.43
C ASN A 191 -1.57 7.16 -1.26
N THR A 192 -2.81 7.58 -1.48
CA THR A 192 -3.64 8.28 -0.50
C THR A 192 -5.11 7.98 -0.74
N HIS A 193 -5.95 8.44 0.18
CA HIS A 193 -7.39 8.43 0.04
C HIS A 193 -7.87 9.55 -0.90
N ASN A 194 -8.98 9.30 -1.61
CA ASN A 194 -9.72 10.35 -2.29
C ASN A 194 -10.48 11.17 -1.22
N THR A 195 -9.85 12.27 -0.77
CA THR A 195 -10.30 13.09 0.36
C THR A 195 -11.76 13.52 0.24
N GLU A 196 -12.20 13.96 -0.94
CA GLU A 196 -13.60 14.37 -1.13
C GLU A 196 -14.60 13.25 -0.86
N ARG A 197 -14.29 12.03 -1.33
CA ARG A 197 -15.18 10.86 -1.17
C ARG A 197 -15.17 10.35 0.27
N TRP A 198 -14.04 10.48 0.97
CA TRP A 198 -13.96 10.17 2.39
C TRP A 198 -14.78 11.14 3.24
N VAL A 199 -14.73 12.44 2.94
CA VAL A 199 -15.57 13.46 3.61
C VAL A 199 -17.06 13.18 3.36
N GLU A 200 -17.44 12.89 2.12
CA GLU A 200 -18.84 12.55 1.78
C GLU A 200 -19.31 11.28 2.51
N ALA A 201 -18.50 10.22 2.49
CA ALA A 201 -18.80 8.98 3.20
C ALA A 201 -18.89 9.18 4.71
N TYR A 202 -18.09 10.09 5.28
CA TYR A 202 -18.14 10.40 6.71
C TYR A 202 -19.46 11.06 7.08
N GLY A 203 -19.97 11.98 6.25
CA GLY A 203 -21.31 12.56 6.40
C GLY A 203 -22.40 11.47 6.43
N ILE A 204 -22.35 10.53 5.49
CA ILE A 204 -23.30 9.41 5.42
C ILE A 204 -23.16 8.49 6.65
N ALA A 205 -21.94 8.19 7.09
CA ALA A 205 -21.68 7.37 8.27
C ALA A 205 -22.26 8.00 9.54
N LYS A 206 -22.13 9.32 9.70
CA LYS A 206 -22.77 10.08 10.80
C LYS A 206 -24.29 9.99 10.75
N GLU A 207 -24.90 10.16 9.58
CA GLU A 207 -26.35 10.01 9.41
C GLU A 207 -26.85 8.60 9.76
N ARG A 208 -26.01 7.58 9.56
CA ARG A 208 -26.27 6.18 9.93
C ARG A 208 -25.96 5.86 11.39
N GLY A 209 -25.40 6.80 12.15
CA GLY A 209 -25.03 6.59 13.55
C GLY A 209 -23.82 5.69 13.75
N LEU A 210 -22.91 5.61 12.78
CA LEU A 210 -21.66 4.86 12.93
C LEU A 210 -20.66 5.60 13.83
N GLU A 211 -20.21 4.94 14.89
CA GLU A 211 -19.20 5.46 15.81
C GLU A 211 -17.80 5.02 15.32
N LEU A 212 -17.13 5.90 14.58
CA LEU A 212 -15.85 5.58 13.92
C LEU A 212 -14.61 5.90 14.77
N TRP A 213 -14.65 7.01 15.52
CA TRP A 213 -13.55 7.50 16.35
C TRP A 213 -14.08 8.04 17.68
N PRO A 214 -13.29 7.95 18.77
CA PRO A 214 -13.68 8.54 20.05
C PRO A 214 -13.73 10.07 20.00
N GLU A 215 -14.94 10.61 20.21
CA GLU A 215 -15.39 11.98 20.56
C GLU A 215 -14.88 13.24 19.80
N GLU A 216 -13.89 13.16 18.89
CA GLU A 216 -13.48 14.32 18.09
C GLU A 216 -14.09 14.33 16.68
N GLU A 217 -14.76 15.44 16.34
CA GLU A 217 -15.27 15.69 14.99
C GLU A 217 -14.11 15.84 14.01
N ARG A 218 -14.14 15.06 12.93
CA ARG A 218 -13.11 15.11 11.89
C ARG A 218 -13.37 16.24 10.91
N SER A 219 -12.29 16.94 10.57
CA SER A 219 -12.23 17.92 9.48
C SER A 219 -11.80 17.25 8.17
N GLU A 220 -11.88 17.98 7.05
CA GLU A 220 -11.39 17.49 5.75
C GLU A 220 -9.90 17.12 5.79
N GLU A 221 -9.08 17.90 6.51
CA GLU A 221 -7.64 17.69 6.65
C GLU A 221 -7.28 16.40 7.39
N ASP A 222 -8.23 15.84 8.16
CA ASP A 222 -8.06 14.54 8.83
C ASP A 222 -8.17 13.35 7.88
N PHE A 223 -8.79 13.53 6.70
CA PHE A 223 -9.06 12.44 5.76
C PHE A 223 -8.01 12.28 4.67
N GLY A 224 -7.13 13.27 4.50
CA GLY A 224 -6.08 13.21 3.50
C GLY A 224 -5.60 14.58 3.05
N PRO A 225 -4.77 14.62 1.99
CA PRO A 225 -4.29 15.87 1.40
C PRO A 225 -5.45 16.67 0.80
N ALA A 226 -5.21 17.96 0.55
CA ALA A 226 -6.19 18.79 -0.14
C ALA A 226 -6.48 18.19 -1.54
N PRO A 227 -7.74 18.18 -2.01
CA PRO A 227 -8.08 17.59 -3.32
C PRO A 227 -7.26 18.15 -4.49
N SER A 228 -6.83 19.41 -4.40
CA SER A 228 -5.97 20.06 -5.41
C SER A 228 -4.55 19.50 -5.51
N GLN A 229 -4.10 18.71 -4.53
CA GLN A 229 -2.81 18.03 -4.54
C GLN A 229 -2.87 16.65 -5.21
N ILE A 230 -4.07 16.07 -5.36
CA ILE A 230 -4.28 14.77 -5.98
C ILE A 230 -4.01 14.89 -7.49
N VAL A 231 -3.05 14.11 -7.98
CA VAL A 231 -2.64 14.15 -9.39
C VAL A 231 -3.26 13.03 -10.23
N ALA A 232 -3.66 11.94 -9.58
CA ALA A 232 -4.33 10.82 -10.24
C ALA A 232 -5.32 10.12 -9.31
N VAL A 233 -6.38 9.55 -9.89
CA VAL A 233 -7.35 8.69 -9.21
C VAL A 233 -7.66 7.49 -10.09
N VAL A 234 -7.49 6.28 -9.56
CA VAL A 234 -7.98 5.06 -10.19
C VAL A 234 -9.31 4.69 -9.54
N GLU A 235 -10.38 4.75 -10.31
CA GLU A 235 -11.73 4.49 -9.81
C GLU A 235 -11.93 3.04 -9.35
N CYS A 236 -12.56 2.87 -8.18
CA CYS A 236 -12.91 1.57 -7.62
C CYS A 236 -14.12 0.94 -8.33
N GLY A 237 -15.05 1.74 -8.87
CA GLY A 237 -16.34 1.28 -9.39
C GLY A 237 -16.27 0.05 -10.31
N PRO A 238 -15.46 0.06 -11.39
CA PRO A 238 -15.30 -1.10 -12.28
C PRO A 238 -14.71 -2.35 -11.62
N TRP A 239 -14.06 -2.19 -10.47
CA TRP A 239 -13.29 -3.23 -9.75
C TRP A 239 -13.87 -3.55 -8.37
N LEU A 240 -15.00 -2.94 -8.00
CA LEU A 240 -15.52 -2.92 -6.63
C LEU A 240 -15.68 -4.32 -6.03
N GLU A 241 -16.22 -5.25 -6.80
CA GLU A 241 -16.39 -6.65 -6.36
C GLU A 241 -15.04 -7.36 -6.14
N ILE A 242 -14.00 -7.04 -6.92
CA ILE A 242 -12.66 -7.55 -6.68
C ILE A 242 -12.08 -6.93 -5.41
N CYS A 243 -12.18 -5.62 -5.24
CA CYS A 243 -11.70 -4.93 -4.05
C CYS A 243 -12.34 -5.49 -2.77
N ARG A 244 -13.65 -5.73 -2.77
CA ARG A 244 -14.38 -6.32 -1.65
C ARG A 244 -13.92 -7.74 -1.32
N ARG A 245 -13.74 -8.60 -2.32
CA ARG A 245 -13.29 -9.99 -2.09
C ARG A 245 -11.84 -10.04 -1.63
N ALA A 246 -10.97 -9.21 -2.21
CA ALA A 246 -9.58 -9.10 -1.79
C ALA A 246 -9.47 -8.63 -0.33
N LEU A 247 -10.13 -7.52 0.01
CA LEU A 247 -10.15 -7.01 1.37
C LEU A 247 -10.79 -8.01 2.36
N GLY A 248 -11.92 -8.61 1.98
CA GLY A 248 -12.60 -9.62 2.81
C GLY A 248 -11.82 -10.92 3.01
N SER A 249 -10.73 -11.14 2.26
CA SER A 249 -9.83 -12.28 2.47
C SER A 249 -8.93 -12.10 3.70
N HIS A 250 -8.73 -10.86 4.14
CA HIS A 250 -7.95 -10.51 5.35
C HIS A 250 -8.83 -10.56 6.60
N ARG A 251 -9.49 -11.69 6.85
CA ARG A 251 -10.45 -11.88 7.96
C ARG A 251 -9.86 -11.61 9.34
N SER A 252 -8.55 -11.76 9.52
CA SER A 252 -7.89 -11.44 10.79
C SER A 252 -7.86 -9.94 11.05
N GLN A 253 -7.84 -9.12 9.99
CA GLN A 253 -7.70 -7.65 10.03
C GLN A 253 -8.98 -6.90 9.63
N VAL A 254 -9.95 -7.59 9.02
CA VAL A 254 -11.17 -7.02 8.48
C VAL A 254 -12.39 -7.68 9.11
N ASP A 255 -13.15 -6.88 9.87
CA ASP A 255 -14.44 -7.27 10.45
C ASP A 255 -15.58 -6.41 9.86
N PRO A 256 -16.47 -6.98 9.02
CA PRO A 256 -17.60 -6.25 8.45
C PRO A 256 -18.57 -5.64 9.47
N GLU A 257 -18.59 -6.14 10.71
CA GLU A 257 -19.43 -5.60 11.78
C GLU A 257 -18.78 -4.40 12.49
N ASN A 258 -17.47 -4.19 12.30
CA ASN A 258 -16.78 -3.03 12.84
C ASN A 258 -17.23 -1.74 12.12
N PRO A 259 -17.57 -0.67 12.84
CA PRO A 259 -18.04 0.60 12.25
C PRO A 259 -17.08 1.18 11.20
N PHE A 260 -15.76 1.04 11.40
CA PHE A 260 -14.76 1.53 10.45
C PHE A 260 -14.87 0.82 9.09
N TRP A 261 -15.00 -0.51 9.10
CA TRP A 261 -15.13 -1.29 7.86
C TRP A 261 -16.48 -1.04 7.16
N GLN A 262 -17.54 -0.75 7.92
CA GLN A 262 -18.81 -0.29 7.35
C GLN A 262 -18.68 1.08 6.69
N PHE A 263 -17.96 2.02 7.32
CA PHE A 263 -17.64 3.31 6.73
C PHE A 263 -16.78 3.16 5.47
N TYR A 264 -15.75 2.32 5.50
CA TYR A 264 -14.90 2.06 4.33
C TYR A 264 -15.70 1.44 3.17
N ALA A 265 -16.68 0.57 3.46
CA ALA A 265 -17.60 0.07 2.43
C ALA A 265 -18.46 1.19 1.82
N ILE A 266 -18.92 2.17 2.60
CA ILE A 266 -19.62 3.36 2.09
C ILE A 266 -18.69 4.13 1.15
N VAL A 267 -17.43 4.38 1.54
CA VAL A 267 -16.43 5.05 0.69
C VAL A 267 -16.31 4.35 -0.66
N GLN A 268 -16.16 3.02 -0.68
CA GLN A 268 -15.97 2.26 -1.92
C GLN A 268 -17.20 2.28 -2.84
N GLU A 269 -18.40 2.45 -2.29
CA GLU A 269 -19.66 2.49 -3.05
C GLU A 269 -19.97 3.85 -3.68
N LEU A 270 -19.33 4.93 -3.22
CA LEU A 270 -19.60 6.27 -3.74
C LEU A 270 -19.18 6.39 -5.21
N PRO A 271 -20.03 6.99 -6.08
CA PRO A 271 -19.63 7.32 -7.44
C PRO A 271 -18.39 8.20 -7.47
N GLY A 272 -17.43 7.87 -8.36
CA GLY A 272 -16.14 8.56 -8.44
C GLY A 272 -15.18 8.26 -7.29
N SER A 273 -15.51 7.31 -6.40
CA SER A 273 -14.57 6.78 -5.43
C SER A 273 -13.44 6.01 -6.10
N GLY A 274 -12.26 6.09 -5.50
CA GLY A 274 -11.06 5.56 -6.09
C GLY A 274 -9.85 5.69 -5.17
N GLU A 275 -8.80 5.01 -5.58
CA GLU A 275 -7.47 5.07 -4.99
C GLU A 275 -6.77 6.30 -5.58
N ALA A 276 -6.38 7.23 -4.72
CA ALA A 276 -5.83 8.51 -5.11
C ALA A 276 -4.32 8.53 -4.94
N TYR A 277 -3.67 9.41 -5.70
CA TYR A 277 -2.22 9.48 -5.76
C TYR A 277 -1.70 10.92 -5.78
N LEU A 278 -0.59 11.12 -5.07
CA LEU A 278 0.25 12.32 -5.15
C LEU A 278 1.51 12.00 -5.97
N LEU A 279 2.03 12.99 -6.71
CA LEU A 279 3.32 12.84 -7.39
C LEU A 279 4.46 13.06 -6.39
N ALA A 280 5.28 12.04 -6.16
CA ALA A 280 6.46 12.14 -5.31
C ALA A 280 7.67 12.68 -6.09
N THR A 281 8.01 12.01 -7.19
CA THR A 281 9.12 12.38 -8.07
C THR A 281 8.98 11.72 -9.44
N GLY A 282 9.78 12.18 -10.40
CA GLY A 282 9.79 11.68 -11.77
C GLY A 282 8.91 12.51 -12.71
N GLU A 283 8.50 11.89 -13.81
CA GLU A 283 7.75 12.54 -14.88
C GLU A 283 6.34 12.93 -14.40
N PRO A 284 5.94 14.21 -14.51
CA PRO A 284 4.59 14.62 -14.17
C PRO A 284 3.57 14.01 -15.14
N PHE A 285 2.29 14.06 -14.75
CA PHE A 285 1.19 13.73 -15.66
C PHE A 285 1.03 14.84 -16.71
N PRO A 286 0.50 14.53 -17.90
CA PRO A 286 0.13 15.55 -18.89
C PRO A 286 -0.80 16.62 -18.30
N GLU A 287 -0.69 17.86 -18.75
CA GLU A 287 -1.60 18.94 -18.32
C GLU A 287 -3.06 18.61 -18.65
N GLY A 288 -3.97 18.86 -17.71
CA GLY A 288 -5.39 18.61 -17.90
C GLY A 288 -6.13 18.29 -16.60
N GLU A 289 -7.18 17.49 -16.73
CA GLU A 289 -7.91 16.92 -15.60
C GLU A 289 -7.05 15.92 -14.83
N ILE A 290 -7.50 15.54 -13.62
CA ILE A 290 -6.86 14.52 -12.79
C ILE A 290 -6.66 13.24 -13.62
N ALA A 291 -5.45 12.71 -13.60
CA ALA A 291 -5.13 11.54 -14.41
C ALA A 291 -5.88 10.30 -13.91
N THR A 292 -6.42 9.52 -14.85
CA THR A 292 -7.05 8.23 -14.52
C THR A 292 -6.14 7.05 -14.83
N ASP A 293 -5.07 7.22 -15.62
CA ASP A 293 -4.07 6.20 -15.93
C ASP A 293 -2.71 6.64 -15.35
N LEU A 294 -2.15 5.83 -14.44
CA LEU A 294 -0.87 6.05 -13.77
C LEU A 294 0.32 6.01 -14.74
N PHE A 295 0.15 5.43 -15.92
CA PHE A 295 1.14 5.41 -17.01
C PHE A 295 0.94 6.54 -18.01
N ALA A 296 -0.08 7.40 -17.86
CA ALA A 296 -0.32 8.49 -18.80
C ALA A 296 0.93 9.37 -18.97
N GLY A 297 1.34 9.60 -20.22
CA GLY A 297 2.53 10.36 -20.56
C GLY A 297 3.87 9.63 -20.37
N LEU A 298 3.86 8.32 -20.08
CA LEU A 298 5.07 7.48 -20.08
C LEU A 298 5.10 6.64 -21.36
N ASP A 299 6.11 6.86 -22.21
CA ASP A 299 6.39 6.07 -23.42
C ASP A 299 7.10 4.74 -23.11
#